data_AF-A0A520ITY0-F1
#
_entry.id   AF-A0A520ITY0-F1
#
_cell.length_a   1.000
_cell.length_b   1.000
_cell.length_c   1.000
_cell.angle_alpha   90.00
_cell.angle_beta   90.00
_cell.angle_gamma   90.00
#
_symmetry.space_group_name_H-M   'P 1'
#
loop_
_entity.id
_entity.type
_entity.pdbx_description
1 polymer ?
#
loop_
_entity_poly.entity_id
_entity_poly.type
_entity_poly.pdbx_seq_one_letter_code
_entity_poly.pdbx_strand_id
1 'polypeptide(L)'
;MNPPVRFDPSVEEVQPDEQEVIDQLTGSFKEILETTSQDYGHAVRSVHAKAHGIFKGTLTVHGGLPAELAQGLFAQPATYEAIGRISTNPGDILDDSIALPRGFALKLMGVEGERLPGSESDTTQDFIMVNGPVFSAPDAKAFSKNLKLLSKTTDKAEWGKKLLSSAFRVIEAPLEAIGLPSATLQTLGGAPQVHPLGETYYSQTPFRYGDYIAKFSLVPVSPALTELTGDTVSTHDRPDALREVVNEVLAS
;
A
#
# COMPACT_ATOMS: atom_id res chain seq x y z
N MET A 1 -15.47 19.16 -10.40
CA MET A 1 -14.20 18.41 -10.49
C MET A 1 -13.10 19.40 -10.81
N ASN A 2 -11.91 19.23 -10.24
CA ASN A 2 -10.76 20.04 -10.63
C ASN A 2 -10.36 19.68 -12.08
N PRO A 3 -9.86 20.64 -12.88
CA PRO A 3 -9.39 20.34 -14.22
C PRO A 3 -8.21 19.34 -14.16
N PRO A 4 -8.06 18.46 -15.18
CA PRO A 4 -6.90 17.58 -15.29
C PRO A 4 -5.60 18.37 -15.29
N VAL A 5 -4.60 17.90 -14.54
CA VAL A 5 -3.26 18.52 -14.49
C VAL A 5 -2.42 17.92 -15.61
N ARG A 6 -1.92 18.76 -16.52
CA ARG A 6 -1.02 18.31 -17.60
C ARG A 6 0.34 17.92 -17.03
N PHE A 7 0.93 16.89 -17.62
CA PHE A 7 2.31 16.53 -17.36
C PHE A 7 3.24 17.54 -18.02
N ASP A 8 4.28 17.94 -17.27
CA ASP A 8 5.41 18.70 -17.76
C ASP A 8 6.67 18.12 -17.11
N PRO A 9 7.77 17.87 -17.84
CA PRO A 9 8.99 17.31 -17.25
C PRO A 9 9.54 18.10 -16.06
N SER A 10 9.22 19.39 -15.93
CA SER A 10 9.64 20.22 -14.79
C SER A 10 9.06 19.82 -13.43
N VAL A 11 8.10 18.88 -13.39
CA VAL A 11 7.55 18.36 -12.12
C VAL A 11 8.48 17.36 -11.42
N GLU A 12 9.52 16.91 -12.10
CA GLU A 12 10.51 15.96 -11.56
C GLU A 12 11.90 16.64 -11.47
N GLU A 13 12.52 16.55 -10.31
CA GLU A 13 13.85 17.11 -10.05
C GLU A 13 14.73 16.08 -9.34
N VAL A 14 15.77 15.60 -10.04
CA VAL A 14 16.78 14.70 -9.48
C VAL A 14 17.65 15.48 -8.50
N GLN A 15 17.58 15.12 -7.22
CA GLN A 15 18.36 15.81 -6.19
C GLN A 15 19.83 15.39 -6.22
N PRO A 16 20.78 16.28 -5.85
CA PRO A 16 22.22 15.94 -5.87
C PRO A 16 22.61 14.74 -5.00
N ASP A 17 21.84 14.46 -3.94
CA ASP A 17 22.04 13.35 -3.01
C ASP A 17 21.08 12.16 -3.24
N GLU A 18 20.33 12.16 -4.35
CA GLU A 18 19.30 11.15 -4.61
C GLU A 18 19.86 9.72 -4.62
N GLN A 19 21.00 9.50 -5.28
CA GLN A 19 21.64 8.19 -5.29
C GLN A 19 22.08 7.73 -3.90
N GLU A 20 22.58 8.63 -3.06
CA GLU A 20 22.95 8.31 -1.67
C GLU A 20 21.70 7.90 -0.87
N VAL A 21 20.58 8.62 -1.06
CA VAL A 21 19.31 8.30 -0.42
C VAL A 21 18.79 6.93 -0.87
N ILE A 22 18.89 6.60 -2.17
CA ILE A 22 18.53 5.30 -2.73
C ILE A 22 19.38 4.19 -2.12
N ASP A 23 20.70 4.39 -2.01
CA ASP A 23 21.61 3.41 -1.42
C ASP A 23 21.29 3.17 0.07
N GLN A 24 20.98 4.24 0.81
CA GLN A 24 20.56 4.14 2.22
C GLN A 24 19.24 3.36 2.38
N LEU A 25 18.24 3.65 1.54
CA LEU A 25 16.96 2.92 1.54
C LEU A 25 17.18 1.42 1.25
N THR A 26 17.98 1.13 0.22
CA THR A 26 18.32 -0.24 -0.17
C THR A 26 19.02 -0.97 0.97
N GLY A 27 19.97 -0.31 1.64
CA GLY A 27 20.66 -0.84 2.81
C GLY A 27 19.70 -1.17 3.96
N SER A 28 18.78 -0.26 4.30
CA SER A 28 17.79 -0.50 5.36
C SER A 28 16.79 -1.62 5.02
N PHE A 29 16.33 -1.72 3.76
CA PHE A 29 15.47 -2.82 3.36
C PHE A 29 16.22 -4.17 3.39
N LYS A 30 17.49 -4.18 3.00
CA LYS A 30 18.34 -5.37 3.08
C LYS A 30 18.54 -5.81 4.53
N GLU A 31 18.79 -4.88 5.45
CA GLU A 31 18.87 -5.18 6.89
C GLU A 31 17.60 -5.88 7.39
N ILE A 32 16.41 -5.35 7.08
CA ILE A 32 15.14 -5.97 7.48
C ILE A 32 14.96 -7.37 6.88
N LEU A 33 15.31 -7.57 5.59
CA LEU A 33 15.23 -8.86 4.92
C LEU A 33 16.15 -9.91 5.55
N GLU A 34 17.40 -9.52 5.83
CA GLU A 34 18.39 -10.42 6.41
C GLU A 34 18.00 -10.82 7.83
N THR A 35 17.56 -9.87 8.65
CA THR A 35 17.05 -10.12 10.00
C THR A 35 15.86 -11.09 9.96
N THR A 36 14.77 -10.72 9.29
CA THR A 36 13.55 -11.55 9.27
C THR A 36 13.78 -12.92 8.62
N SER A 37 14.66 -13.02 7.62
CA SER A 37 15.02 -14.31 7.04
C SER A 37 15.79 -15.22 8.00
N GLN A 38 16.60 -14.66 8.90
CA GLN A 38 17.28 -15.42 9.95
C GLN A 38 16.28 -15.92 10.99
N ASP A 39 15.34 -15.08 11.42
CA ASP A 39 14.36 -15.44 12.44
C ASP A 39 13.34 -16.48 11.96
N TYR A 40 12.86 -16.33 10.73
CA TYR A 40 11.82 -17.20 10.16
C TYR A 40 12.39 -18.42 9.43
N GLY A 41 13.72 -18.48 9.23
CA GLY A 41 14.40 -19.54 8.48
C GLY A 41 14.09 -19.54 6.97
N HIS A 42 13.43 -18.49 6.45
CA HIS A 42 13.16 -18.28 5.04
C HIS A 42 12.90 -16.80 4.75
N ALA A 43 13.13 -16.37 3.51
CA ALA A 43 12.94 -14.97 3.12
C ALA A 43 11.46 -14.58 3.08
N VAL A 44 11.14 -13.44 3.69
CA VAL A 44 9.87 -12.73 3.56
C VAL A 44 10.10 -11.36 2.88
N ARG A 45 9.06 -10.54 2.72
CA ARG A 45 9.24 -9.18 2.16
C ARG A 45 9.79 -8.22 3.22
N SER A 46 10.63 -7.26 2.82
CA SER A 46 11.21 -6.23 3.71
C SER A 46 10.16 -5.33 4.34
N VAL A 47 9.03 -5.18 3.66
CA VAL A 47 7.82 -4.49 4.09
C VAL A 47 6.64 -5.25 3.48
N HIS A 48 5.45 -5.07 4.03
CA HIS A 48 4.25 -5.77 3.60
C HIS A 48 4.41 -7.30 3.68
N ALA A 49 5.10 -7.80 4.71
CA ALA A 49 5.45 -9.23 4.83
C ALA A 49 4.21 -10.10 4.98
N LYS A 50 3.34 -9.77 5.94
CA LYS A 50 2.12 -10.54 6.19
C LYS A 50 1.07 -10.31 5.09
N ALA A 51 0.59 -11.42 4.52
CA ALA A 51 -0.51 -11.43 3.56
C ALA A 51 -1.83 -11.82 4.23
N HIS A 52 -2.91 -11.15 3.82
CA HIS A 52 -4.28 -11.44 4.27
C HIS A 52 -5.17 -11.99 3.16
N GLY A 53 -4.75 -11.91 1.90
CA GLY A 53 -5.46 -12.52 0.79
C GLY A 53 -4.65 -12.41 -0.49
N ILE A 54 -4.74 -13.45 -1.33
CA ILE A 54 -4.24 -13.45 -2.70
C ILE A 54 -5.35 -14.01 -3.57
N PHE A 55 -5.71 -13.30 -4.63
CA PHE A 55 -6.81 -13.71 -5.50
C PHE A 55 -6.51 -13.41 -6.96
N LYS A 56 -7.10 -14.24 -7.81
CA LYS A 56 -7.07 -14.07 -9.26
C LYS A 56 -8.40 -13.47 -9.71
N GLY A 57 -8.32 -12.55 -10.66
CA GLY A 57 -9.50 -11.93 -11.26
C GLY A 57 -9.17 -11.36 -12.63
N THR A 58 -9.97 -10.39 -13.06
CA THR A 58 -9.76 -9.66 -14.29
C THR A 58 -9.98 -8.17 -14.08
N LEU A 59 -9.20 -7.33 -14.74
CA LEU A 59 -9.49 -5.90 -14.86
C LEU A 59 -10.00 -5.62 -16.27
N THR A 60 -11.14 -4.94 -16.38
CA THR A 60 -11.69 -4.49 -17.66
C THR A 60 -11.55 -2.98 -17.78
N VAL A 61 -10.87 -2.54 -18.83
CA VAL A 61 -10.87 -1.15 -19.27
C VAL A 61 -12.10 -0.94 -20.14
N HIS A 62 -13.00 -0.07 -19.71
CA HIS A 62 -14.20 0.27 -20.46
C HIS A 62 -13.88 1.23 -21.61
N GLY A 63 -14.64 1.16 -22.70
CA GLY A 63 -14.58 2.13 -23.78
C GLY A 63 -15.31 3.43 -23.47
N GLY A 64 -15.00 4.47 -24.24
CA GLY A 64 -15.65 5.78 -24.13
C GLY A 64 -15.18 6.61 -22.92
N LEU A 65 -13.99 6.32 -22.39
CA LEU A 65 -13.36 7.18 -21.38
C LEU A 65 -13.08 8.58 -21.97
N PRO A 66 -13.24 9.66 -21.19
CA PRO A 66 -12.73 10.98 -21.55
C PRO A 66 -11.25 10.92 -21.97
N ALA A 67 -10.82 11.81 -22.88
CA ALA A 67 -9.48 11.76 -23.44
C ALA A 67 -8.37 11.84 -22.38
N GLU A 68 -8.61 12.60 -21.30
CA GLU A 68 -7.73 12.71 -20.15
C GLU A 68 -7.62 11.43 -19.30
N LEU A 69 -8.62 10.55 -19.37
CA LEU A 69 -8.65 9.25 -18.69
C LEU A 69 -8.23 8.10 -19.61
N ALA A 70 -8.33 8.27 -20.93
CA ALA A 70 -7.93 7.28 -21.93
C ALA A 70 -6.43 7.37 -22.28
N GLN A 71 -5.55 7.08 -21.31
CA GLN A 71 -4.08 7.17 -21.48
C GLN A 71 -3.40 5.85 -21.13
N GLY A 72 -2.25 5.57 -21.77
CA GLY A 72 -1.43 4.39 -21.49
C GLY A 72 -2.24 3.09 -21.55
N LEU A 73 -2.17 2.29 -20.48
CA LEU A 73 -2.95 1.04 -20.31
C LEU A 73 -4.46 1.23 -20.56
N PHE A 74 -5.01 2.39 -20.21
CA PHE A 74 -6.44 2.66 -20.29
C PHE A 74 -6.86 3.31 -21.61
N ALA A 75 -5.95 3.46 -22.58
CA ALA A 75 -6.22 4.14 -23.85
C ALA A 75 -7.22 3.38 -24.73
N GLN A 76 -7.30 2.05 -24.60
CA GLN A 76 -8.19 1.21 -25.40
C GLN A 76 -8.97 0.24 -24.51
N PRO A 77 -10.22 -0.12 -24.89
CA PRO A 77 -10.96 -1.16 -24.19
C PRO A 77 -10.23 -2.49 -24.25
N ALA A 78 -10.06 -3.13 -23.09
CA ALA A 78 -9.33 -4.38 -22.96
C ALA A 78 -9.71 -5.10 -21.66
N THR A 79 -9.42 -6.39 -21.58
CA THR A 79 -9.55 -7.18 -20.36
C THR A 79 -8.22 -7.87 -20.08
N TYR A 80 -7.70 -7.67 -18.88
CA TYR A 80 -6.43 -8.23 -18.42
C TYR A 80 -6.67 -9.23 -17.31
N GLU A 81 -5.94 -10.35 -17.32
CA GLU A 81 -5.84 -11.19 -16.13
C GLU A 81 -5.16 -10.39 -15.01
N ALA A 82 -5.70 -10.53 -13.80
CA ALA A 82 -5.25 -9.77 -12.65
C ALA A 82 -4.95 -10.67 -11.46
N ILE A 83 -3.93 -10.30 -10.69
CA ILE A 83 -3.60 -10.90 -9.39
C ILE A 83 -3.63 -9.78 -8.34
N GLY A 84 -4.50 -9.94 -7.34
CA GLY A 84 -4.60 -9.06 -6.18
C GLY A 84 -3.90 -9.64 -4.96
N ARG A 85 -3.28 -8.79 -4.13
CA ARG A 85 -2.70 -9.17 -2.84
C ARG A 85 -2.98 -8.12 -1.77
N ILE A 86 -3.56 -8.55 -0.65
CA ILE A 86 -3.79 -7.73 0.55
C ILE A 86 -2.72 -8.01 1.61
N SER A 87 -2.24 -6.98 2.30
CA SER A 87 -1.16 -7.07 3.29
C SER A 87 -1.24 -5.97 4.36
N THR A 88 -0.44 -6.07 5.42
CA THR A 88 -0.13 -4.98 6.38
C THR A 88 1.31 -4.53 6.24
N ASN A 89 1.60 -3.23 6.42
CA ASN A 89 2.87 -2.60 6.03
C ASN A 89 4.19 -3.14 6.61
N PRO A 90 4.31 -3.65 7.85
CA PRO A 90 5.61 -4.02 8.41
C PRO A 90 6.33 -5.17 7.69
N GLY A 91 7.65 -5.25 7.89
CA GLY A 91 8.49 -6.40 7.47
C GLY A 91 8.38 -7.61 8.39
N ASP A 92 7.96 -7.40 9.63
CA ASP A 92 7.64 -8.48 10.58
C ASP A 92 6.27 -9.12 10.23
N ILE A 93 6.11 -10.42 10.48
CA ILE A 93 4.79 -11.07 10.48
C ILE A 93 4.13 -10.85 11.85
N LEU A 94 3.35 -9.77 11.96
CA LEU A 94 2.74 -9.35 13.22
C LEU A 94 1.33 -9.92 13.41
N ASP A 95 0.92 -10.03 14.68
CA ASP A 95 -0.45 -10.33 15.12
C ASP A 95 -1.44 -9.25 14.66
N ASP A 96 -2.59 -9.65 14.12
CA ASP A 96 -3.62 -8.74 13.59
C ASP A 96 -4.24 -7.83 14.66
N SER A 97 -4.02 -8.08 15.94
CA SER A 97 -4.36 -7.14 17.02
C SER A 97 -3.62 -5.80 16.95
N ILE A 98 -2.50 -5.73 16.22
CA ILE A 98 -1.76 -4.50 15.95
C ILE A 98 -2.40 -3.78 14.76
N ALA A 99 -2.99 -2.61 15.04
CA ALA A 99 -3.83 -1.88 14.11
C ALA A 99 -3.04 -1.06 13.08
N LEU A 100 -2.75 -1.69 11.94
CA LEU A 100 -1.83 -1.18 10.91
C LEU A 100 -2.56 -0.83 9.61
N PRO A 101 -1.98 0.05 8.76
CA PRO A 101 -2.50 0.29 7.43
C PRO A 101 -2.47 -0.97 6.56
N ARG A 102 -3.37 -1.03 5.58
CA ARG A 102 -3.56 -2.16 4.69
C ARG A 102 -3.03 -1.77 3.31
N GLY A 103 -2.18 -2.61 2.76
CA GLY A 103 -1.71 -2.52 1.37
C GLY A 103 -2.54 -3.41 0.45
N PHE A 104 -2.76 -2.94 -0.77
CA PHE A 104 -3.31 -3.70 -1.89
C PHE A 104 -2.38 -3.57 -3.09
N ALA A 105 -1.84 -4.70 -3.55
CA ALA A 105 -1.10 -4.76 -4.81
C ALA A 105 -1.97 -5.43 -5.88
N LEU A 106 -2.12 -4.77 -7.03
CA LEU A 106 -2.81 -5.30 -8.20
C LEU A 106 -1.79 -5.45 -9.34
N LYS A 107 -1.56 -6.68 -9.79
CA LYS A 107 -0.73 -7.00 -10.95
C LYS A 107 -1.63 -7.35 -12.13
N LEU A 108 -1.43 -6.71 -13.27
CA LEU A 108 -2.07 -7.03 -14.53
C LEU A 108 -1.09 -7.74 -15.46
N MET A 109 -1.56 -8.79 -16.11
CA MET A 109 -0.79 -9.61 -17.06
C MET A 109 -1.11 -9.22 -18.50
N GLY A 110 -0.16 -9.40 -19.41
CA GLY A 110 -0.33 -9.12 -20.84
C GLY A 110 -0.44 -7.63 -21.17
N VAL A 111 0.08 -6.76 -20.31
CA VAL A 111 0.17 -5.33 -20.59
C VAL A 111 1.40 -5.11 -21.45
N GLU A 112 1.22 -4.65 -22.69
CA GLU A 112 2.31 -4.27 -23.59
C GLU A 112 2.64 -2.77 -23.48
N GLY A 113 3.73 -2.33 -24.11
CA GLY A 113 4.13 -0.92 -24.17
C GLY A 113 5.59 -0.69 -23.79
N GLU A 114 5.99 0.59 -23.81
CA GLU A 114 7.34 1.00 -23.38
C GLU A 114 7.61 0.63 -21.92
N ARG A 115 8.87 0.29 -21.63
CA ARG A 115 9.32 -0.20 -20.33
C ARG A 115 10.52 0.60 -19.84
N LEU A 116 10.67 0.65 -18.52
CA LEU A 116 11.87 1.17 -17.90
C LEU A 116 13.07 0.25 -18.22
N PRO A 117 14.30 0.80 -18.23
CA PRO A 117 15.50 0.00 -18.44
C PRO A 117 15.58 -1.20 -17.50
N GLY A 118 15.84 -2.38 -18.05
CA GLY A 118 15.91 -3.65 -17.31
C GLY A 118 14.59 -4.43 -17.22
N SER A 119 13.49 -3.90 -17.75
CA SER A 119 12.16 -4.54 -17.80
C SER A 119 11.62 -4.66 -19.23
N GLU A 120 12.47 -4.64 -20.25
CA GLU A 120 12.07 -4.57 -21.67
C GLU A 120 11.24 -5.78 -22.13
N SER A 121 11.45 -6.94 -21.51
CA SER A 121 10.67 -8.16 -21.78
C SER A 121 9.37 -8.28 -20.97
N ASP A 122 9.16 -7.37 -20.01
CA ASP A 122 8.03 -7.48 -19.10
C ASP A 122 6.72 -7.07 -19.79
N THR A 123 5.70 -7.91 -19.61
CA THR A 123 4.35 -7.67 -20.12
C THR A 123 3.35 -7.52 -18.96
N THR A 124 3.76 -6.81 -17.91
CA THR A 124 2.92 -6.61 -16.73
C THR A 124 2.82 -5.14 -16.32
N GLN A 125 1.78 -4.79 -15.59
CA GLN A 125 1.65 -3.51 -14.90
C GLN A 125 1.22 -3.75 -13.45
N ASP A 126 1.94 -3.16 -12.52
CA ASP A 126 1.63 -3.24 -11.09
C ASP A 126 1.07 -1.90 -10.60
N PHE A 127 0.01 -1.97 -9.81
CA PHE A 127 -0.51 -0.87 -9.01
C PHE A 127 -0.31 -1.22 -7.54
N ILE A 128 0.61 -0.52 -6.88
CA ILE A 128 0.91 -0.69 -5.46
C ILE A 128 0.19 0.40 -4.68
N MET A 129 -0.73 0.01 -3.82
CA MET A 129 -1.67 0.92 -3.16
C MET A 129 -1.77 0.65 -1.67
N VAL A 130 -2.20 1.66 -0.91
CA VAL A 130 -2.44 1.59 0.54
C VAL A 130 -3.76 2.28 0.85
N ASN A 131 -4.46 1.85 1.90
CA ASN A 131 -5.75 2.40 2.33
C ASN A 131 -5.69 3.80 2.98
N GLY A 132 -4.75 4.64 2.55
CA GLY A 132 -4.64 6.03 2.97
C GLY A 132 -4.30 6.93 1.77
N PRO A 133 -4.94 8.10 1.61
CA PRO A 133 -4.87 8.88 0.36
C PRO A 133 -3.52 9.56 0.12
N VAL A 134 -2.67 9.70 1.15
CA VAL A 134 -1.40 10.43 1.10
C VAL A 134 -0.29 9.59 1.71
N PHE A 135 0.89 9.62 1.08
CA PHE A 135 2.08 8.93 1.61
C PHE A 135 2.56 9.66 2.88
N SER A 136 3.01 8.92 3.89
CA SER A 136 3.36 9.51 5.19
C SER A 136 4.64 10.35 5.17
N ALA A 137 5.53 10.11 4.21
CA ALA A 137 6.73 10.91 3.99
C ALA A 137 6.55 11.83 2.77
N PRO A 138 7.01 13.09 2.83
CA PRO A 138 6.91 14.01 1.69
C PRO A 138 7.90 13.69 0.56
N ASP A 139 9.00 13.00 0.86
CA ASP A 139 10.06 12.66 -0.09
C ASP A 139 10.83 11.40 0.33
N ALA A 140 11.70 10.90 -0.55
CA ALA A 140 12.50 9.69 -0.32
C ALA A 140 13.50 9.84 0.85
N LYS A 141 14.00 11.05 1.11
CA LYS A 141 14.99 11.32 2.17
C LYS A 141 14.34 11.28 3.55
N ALA A 142 13.17 11.90 3.70
CA ALA A 142 12.33 11.82 4.88
C ALA A 142 11.89 10.37 5.13
N PHE A 143 11.52 9.64 4.08
CA PHE A 143 11.21 8.22 4.17
C PHE A 143 12.41 7.39 4.63
N SER A 144 13.59 7.60 4.05
CA SER A 144 14.85 6.93 4.44
C SER A 144 15.19 7.12 5.91
N LYS A 145 15.08 8.36 6.41
CA LYS A 145 15.29 8.66 7.84
C LYS A 145 14.32 7.90 8.73
N ASN A 146 13.04 7.85 8.37
CA ASN A 146 12.02 7.12 9.14
C ASN A 146 12.26 5.60 9.10
N LEU A 147 12.57 5.06 7.92
CA LEU A 147 12.84 3.63 7.73
C LEU A 147 14.07 3.18 8.53
N LYS A 148 15.14 3.97 8.54
CA LYS A 148 16.36 3.67 9.31
C LYS A 148 16.13 3.66 10.83
N LEU A 149 15.15 4.43 11.33
CA LEU A 149 14.73 4.35 12.72
C LEU A 149 13.94 3.06 12.98
N LEU A 150 13.05 2.70 12.06
CA LEU A 150 12.24 1.49 12.16
C LEU A 150 13.07 0.21 12.01
N SER A 151 14.06 0.17 11.09
CA SER A 151 14.90 -1.02 10.86
C SER A 151 15.65 -1.43 12.13
N LYS A 152 16.12 -0.46 12.91
CA LYS A 152 16.75 -0.66 14.22
C LYS A 152 15.81 -1.20 15.31
N THR A 153 14.50 -1.17 15.07
CA THR A 153 13.46 -1.68 15.97
C THR A 153 12.81 -2.98 15.48
N THR A 154 13.20 -3.47 14.30
CA THR A 154 12.99 -4.87 13.89
C THR A 154 13.64 -5.76 14.96
N ASP A 155 12.97 -6.83 15.38
CA ASP A 155 13.26 -7.69 16.55
C ASP A 155 13.13 -7.06 17.94
N LYS A 156 13.18 -5.74 18.07
CA LYS A 156 13.11 -5.08 19.38
C LYS A 156 11.67 -4.83 19.77
N ALA A 157 11.08 -5.91 20.28
CA ALA A 157 9.90 -6.00 21.13
C ALA A 157 8.53 -6.08 20.40
N GLU A 158 8.15 -7.30 20.00
CA GLU A 158 6.73 -7.69 19.87
C GLU A 158 5.91 -7.27 21.11
N TRP A 159 6.51 -7.39 22.30
CA TRP A 159 5.96 -6.89 23.56
C TRP A 159 5.79 -5.36 23.56
N GLY A 160 6.84 -4.60 23.19
CA GLY A 160 6.82 -3.14 23.23
C GLY A 160 5.80 -2.52 22.28
N LYS A 161 5.62 -3.12 21.10
CA LYS A 161 4.63 -2.68 20.09
C LYS A 161 3.17 -3.01 20.52
N LYS A 162 2.92 -4.12 21.23
CA LYS A 162 1.60 -4.41 21.83
C LYS A 162 1.24 -3.43 22.97
N LEU A 163 2.22 -3.01 23.78
CA LEU A 163 2.00 -2.00 24.83
C LEU A 163 1.81 -0.57 24.29
N LEU A 164 2.52 -0.21 23.21
CA LEU A 164 2.38 1.10 22.58
C LEU A 164 1.05 1.24 21.84
N SER A 165 0.62 0.23 21.08
CA SER A 165 -0.66 0.27 20.36
C SER A 165 -1.89 0.32 21.28
N SER A 166 -1.81 -0.23 22.49
CA SER A 166 -2.85 -0.10 23.52
C SER A 166 -2.83 1.28 24.20
N ALA A 167 -1.64 1.88 24.41
CA ALA A 167 -1.53 3.25 24.93
C ALA A 167 -1.99 4.32 23.92
N PHE A 168 -1.77 4.11 22.61
CA PHE A 168 -2.19 5.06 21.58
C PHE A 168 -3.71 5.08 21.33
N ARG A 169 -4.45 4.00 21.64
CA ARG A 169 -5.93 4.04 21.66
C ARG A 169 -6.50 4.93 22.77
N VAL A 170 -5.69 5.29 23.78
CA VAL A 170 -6.11 6.11 24.93
C VAL A 170 -5.75 7.59 24.76
N ILE A 171 -4.95 7.95 23.74
CA ILE A 171 -4.65 9.36 23.39
C ILE A 171 -5.50 9.79 22.19
N GLU A 172 -6.79 9.47 22.20
CA GLU A 172 -7.78 10.20 21.39
C GLU A 172 -8.23 11.43 22.19
N ALA A 173 -7.48 12.52 22.01
CA ALA A 173 -7.87 13.95 22.08
C ALA A 173 -6.67 14.80 22.54
N PRO A 174 -6.27 15.92 21.88
CA PRO A 174 -6.87 16.60 20.72
C PRO A 174 -5.81 16.87 19.61
N LEU A 175 -5.85 16.10 18.52
CA LEU A 175 -5.23 16.50 17.24
C LEU A 175 -6.16 16.30 16.05
N GLU A 176 -7.48 16.21 16.31
CA GLU A 176 -8.53 16.21 15.30
C GLU A 176 -9.06 17.63 15.01
N ALA A 177 -8.19 18.64 15.00
CA ALA A 177 -8.61 20.00 14.63
C ALA A 177 -8.69 20.24 13.10
N ILE A 178 -8.31 19.25 12.27
CA ILE A 178 -8.27 19.39 10.79
C ILE A 178 -8.93 18.20 10.06
N GLY A 179 -9.60 17.28 10.77
CA GLY A 179 -10.43 16.23 10.14
C GLY A 179 -9.69 15.22 9.25
N LEU A 180 -8.34 15.20 9.28
CA LEU A 180 -7.52 14.20 8.61
C LEU A 180 -6.67 13.48 9.66
N PRO A 181 -6.84 12.17 9.88
CA PRO A 181 -6.01 11.40 10.80
C PRO A 181 -4.54 11.47 10.38
N SER A 182 -3.63 11.64 11.34
CA SER A 182 -2.19 11.68 11.08
C SER A 182 -1.74 10.38 10.41
N ALA A 183 -1.24 10.45 9.17
CA ALA A 183 -0.72 9.29 8.45
C ALA A 183 0.36 8.55 9.27
N THR A 184 1.17 9.30 10.02
CA THR A 184 2.16 8.74 10.95
C THR A 184 1.51 7.94 12.08
N LEU A 185 0.43 8.43 12.68
CA LEU A 185 -0.26 7.73 13.77
C LEU A 185 -0.84 6.39 13.27
N GLN A 186 -1.43 6.38 12.07
CA GLN A 186 -1.94 5.15 11.47
C GLN A 186 -0.82 4.11 11.29
N THR A 187 0.34 4.52 10.79
CA THR A 187 1.49 3.62 10.61
C THR A 187 2.06 3.06 11.92
N LEU A 188 1.80 3.71 13.06
CA LEU A 188 2.30 3.34 14.39
C LEU A 188 1.31 2.53 15.23
N GLY A 189 0.24 1.99 14.63
CA GLY A 189 -0.74 1.19 15.37
C GLY A 189 -2.08 1.90 15.63
N GLY A 190 -2.33 3.04 14.99
CA GLY A 190 -3.58 3.81 15.10
C GLY A 190 -4.48 3.72 13.87
N ALA A 191 -4.27 2.75 12.98
CA ALA A 191 -5.16 2.58 11.83
C ALA A 191 -6.51 2.00 12.27
N PRO A 192 -7.64 2.36 11.64
CA PRO A 192 -8.91 1.69 11.92
C PRO A 192 -8.84 0.18 11.67
N GLN A 193 -9.33 -0.63 12.61
CA GLN A 193 -9.41 -2.09 12.46
C GLN A 193 -10.66 -2.51 11.67
N VAL A 194 -10.74 -2.05 10.43
CA VAL A 194 -11.89 -2.29 9.54
C VAL A 194 -11.64 -3.42 8.55
N HIS A 195 -12.69 -3.95 7.94
CA HIS A 195 -12.63 -5.06 7.00
C HIS A 195 -11.84 -4.68 5.73
N PRO A 196 -10.76 -5.40 5.36
CA PRO A 196 -9.90 -5.00 4.24
C PRO A 196 -10.63 -4.86 2.90
N LEU A 197 -11.58 -5.75 2.61
CA LEU A 197 -12.34 -5.70 1.34
C LEU A 197 -13.34 -4.53 1.23
N GLY A 198 -13.65 -3.87 2.35
CA GLY A 198 -14.54 -2.69 2.36
C GLY A 198 -13.79 -1.36 2.21
N GLU A 199 -12.47 -1.39 2.09
CA GLU A 199 -11.61 -0.20 2.07
C GLU A 199 -11.36 0.33 0.65
N THR A 200 -11.10 1.63 0.56
CA THR A 200 -10.53 2.24 -0.65
C THR A 200 -9.01 2.29 -0.54
N TYR A 201 -8.34 1.86 -1.61
CA TYR A 201 -6.88 1.90 -1.70
C TYR A 201 -6.42 2.96 -2.69
N TYR A 202 -5.28 3.59 -2.42
CA TYR A 202 -4.75 4.70 -3.21
C TYR A 202 -3.29 4.45 -3.57
N SER A 203 -2.86 4.93 -4.75
CA SER A 203 -1.45 4.92 -5.16
C SER A 203 -0.56 5.79 -4.27
N GLN A 204 -1.16 6.67 -3.46
CA GLN A 204 -0.55 7.65 -2.55
C GLN A 204 0.29 8.74 -3.22
N THR A 205 1.14 8.38 -4.18
CA THR A 205 1.96 9.28 -5.01
C THR A 205 1.31 9.50 -6.38
N PRO A 206 1.61 10.64 -7.03
CA PRO A 206 1.22 10.90 -8.41
C PRO A 206 2.14 10.18 -9.41
N PHE A 207 1.60 9.87 -10.59
CA PHE A 207 2.30 9.23 -11.70
C PHE A 207 2.12 10.04 -12.98
N ARG A 208 3.11 10.00 -13.85
CA ARG A 208 2.93 10.39 -15.25
C ARG A 208 1.87 9.49 -15.88
N TYR A 209 0.88 10.10 -16.52
CA TYR A 209 -0.29 9.45 -17.10
C TYR A 209 -0.54 9.98 -18.51
N GLY A 210 0.31 9.54 -19.44
CA GLY A 210 0.36 10.09 -20.79
C GLY A 210 0.63 11.60 -20.77
N ASP A 211 -0.33 12.38 -21.26
CA ASP A 211 -0.28 13.86 -21.28
C ASP A 211 -0.62 14.52 -19.93
N TYR A 212 -0.98 13.74 -18.91
CA TYR A 212 -1.49 14.22 -17.63
C TYR A 212 -0.73 13.63 -16.44
N ILE A 213 -1.05 14.11 -15.24
CA ILE A 213 -0.62 13.55 -13.96
C ILE A 213 -1.84 12.92 -13.29
N ALA A 214 -1.71 11.68 -12.85
CA ALA A 214 -2.81 10.95 -12.21
C ALA A 214 -2.40 10.34 -10.87
N LYS A 215 -3.39 10.16 -10.00
CA LYS A 215 -3.35 9.24 -8.86
C LYS A 215 -4.40 8.18 -9.09
N PHE A 216 -4.10 6.96 -8.67
CA PHE A 216 -5.01 5.82 -8.83
C PHE A 216 -5.70 5.52 -7.50
N SER A 217 -6.95 5.06 -7.60
CA SER A 217 -7.70 4.51 -6.48
C SER A 217 -8.43 3.24 -6.88
N LEU A 218 -8.47 2.28 -5.98
CA LEU A 218 -9.30 1.08 -6.07
C LEU A 218 -10.41 1.19 -5.02
N VAL A 219 -11.65 1.24 -5.48
CA VAL A 219 -12.84 1.51 -4.65
C VAL A 219 -13.80 0.31 -4.74
N PRO A 220 -14.36 -0.17 -3.62
CA PRO A 220 -15.41 -1.19 -3.65
C PRO A 220 -16.69 -0.62 -4.25
N VAL A 221 -17.33 -1.37 -5.15
CA VAL A 221 -18.56 -0.93 -5.84
C VAL A 221 -19.70 -1.95 -5.81
N SER A 222 -19.41 -3.22 -5.52
CA SER A 222 -20.45 -4.24 -5.39
C SER A 222 -21.08 -4.19 -3.99
N PRO A 223 -22.39 -4.49 -3.85
CA PRO A 223 -23.07 -4.52 -2.55
C PRO A 223 -22.33 -5.32 -1.49
N ALA A 224 -21.88 -6.54 -1.84
CA ALA A 224 -21.12 -7.42 -0.95
C ALA A 224 -19.82 -6.82 -0.41
N LEU A 225 -19.20 -5.87 -1.12
CA LEU A 225 -17.99 -5.18 -0.67
C LEU A 225 -18.33 -3.86 0.04
N THR A 226 -19.31 -3.11 -0.46
CA THR A 226 -19.70 -1.83 0.14
C THR A 226 -20.40 -2.00 1.49
N GLU A 227 -21.05 -3.14 1.74
CA GLU A 227 -21.61 -3.47 3.07
C GLU A 227 -20.53 -3.67 4.13
N LEU A 228 -19.30 -4.01 3.72
CA LEU A 228 -18.14 -4.18 4.61
C LEU A 228 -17.45 -2.85 4.93
N THR A 229 -17.82 -1.75 4.27
CA THR A 229 -17.20 -0.44 4.50
C THR A 229 -17.46 0.03 5.92
N GLY A 230 -16.38 0.26 6.68
CA GLY A 230 -16.45 0.66 8.09
C GLY A 230 -16.76 -0.49 9.06
N ASP A 231 -17.01 -1.71 8.56
CA ASP A 231 -17.22 -2.87 9.43
C ASP A 231 -15.92 -3.23 10.17
N THR A 232 -16.02 -3.41 11.49
CA THR A 232 -14.84 -3.60 12.34
C THR A 232 -14.53 -5.07 12.54
N VAL A 233 -13.26 -5.44 12.43
CA VAL A 233 -12.80 -6.81 12.63
C VAL A 233 -12.42 -7.01 14.10
N SER A 234 -13.02 -8.01 14.74
CA SER A 234 -12.57 -8.47 16.06
C SER A 234 -11.27 -9.26 15.94
N THR A 235 -10.18 -8.70 16.47
CA THR A 235 -8.82 -9.25 16.37
C THR A 235 -8.28 -9.81 17.70
N HIS A 236 -9.07 -9.77 18.78
CA HIS A 236 -8.62 -10.26 20.08
C HIS A 236 -8.42 -11.78 20.04
N ASP A 237 -7.24 -12.24 20.45
CA ASP A 237 -6.81 -13.66 20.40
C ASP A 237 -6.95 -14.31 19.02
N ARG A 238 -7.01 -13.50 17.96
CA ARG A 238 -7.12 -13.93 16.56
C ARG A 238 -5.96 -13.34 15.77
N PRO A 239 -4.77 -13.98 15.82
CA PRO A 239 -3.58 -13.42 15.21
C PRO A 239 -3.70 -13.28 13.69
N ASP A 240 -4.60 -14.01 13.03
CA ASP A 240 -4.86 -13.95 11.58
C ASP A 240 -6.28 -13.47 11.23
N ALA A 241 -6.95 -12.73 12.13
CA ALA A 241 -8.33 -12.27 11.97
C ALA A 241 -8.64 -11.61 10.62
N LEU A 242 -7.73 -10.78 10.09
CA LEU A 242 -7.92 -10.10 8.81
C LEU A 242 -7.87 -11.08 7.64
N ARG A 243 -7.04 -12.13 7.73
CA ARG A 243 -7.00 -13.20 6.72
C ARG A 243 -8.27 -14.04 6.76
N GLU A 244 -8.76 -14.35 7.97
CA GLU A 244 -9.98 -15.12 8.18
C GLU A 244 -11.19 -14.44 7.52
N VAL A 245 -11.45 -13.17 7.85
CA VAL A 245 -12.62 -12.45 7.29
C VAL A 245 -12.51 -12.22 5.79
N VAL A 246 -11.30 -11.98 5.25
CA VAL A 246 -11.08 -11.90 3.79
C VAL A 246 -11.42 -13.24 3.12
N ASN A 247 -10.99 -14.36 3.70
CA ASN A 247 -11.27 -15.68 3.16
C ASN A 247 -12.76 -16.04 3.23
N GLU A 248 -13.46 -15.64 4.30
CA GLU A 248 -14.91 -15.87 4.45
C GLU A 248 -15.70 -15.25 3.29
N VAL A 249 -15.37 -14.00 2.92
CA VAL A 249 -16.02 -13.29 1.80
C VAL A 249 -15.61 -13.85 0.43
N LEU A 250 -14.36 -14.28 0.26
CA LEU A 250 -13.89 -14.81 -1.02
C LEU A 250 -14.31 -16.27 -1.28
N ALA A 251 -14.73 -17.00 -0.25
CA ALA A 251 -15.20 -18.38 -0.36
C ALA A 251 -16.72 -18.51 -0.60
N SER A 252 -17.49 -17.43 -0.40
CA SER A 252 -18.94 -17.36 -0.63
C SER A 252 -19.31 -17.09 -2.08
#